data_AF-A0A1Q4AQP2-F1
#
_entry.id   AF-A0A1Q4AQP2-F1
#
_cell.length_a   1.000
_cell.length_b   1.000
_cell.length_c   1.000
_cell.angle_alpha   90.00
_cell.angle_beta   90.00
_cell.angle_gamma   90.00
#
_symmetry.space_group_name_H-M   'P 1'
#
loop_
_entity.id
_entity.type
_entity.pdbx_description
1 polymer ?
#
loop_
_entity_poly.entity_id
_entity_poly.type
_entity_poly.pdbx_seq_one_letter_code
_entity_poly.pdbx_strand_id
1 'polypeptide(L)'
;MFLVQLNWLAVLVAFVISSALGGLYFGVIIAKPYLAALGRTDRGPSGLARNLGPVVCGLLVTLTSAVLLRALDVTSIGDALVFGAIVGVGYLSAMTFQIALNPNFPRPLYYGVLNAPYFVVSSLAVSAALVLWR
;
A
#
# COMPACT_ATOMS: atom_id res chain seq x y z
N MET A 1 10.70 -7.07 22.24
CA MET A 1 10.31 -8.50 22.23
C MET A 1 9.25 -8.85 21.17
N PHE A 2 8.25 -8.00 20.92
CA PHE A 2 7.18 -8.23 19.91
C PHE A 2 7.67 -8.50 18.47
N LEU A 3 8.68 -7.75 17.99
CA LEU A 3 9.22 -7.89 16.62
C LEU A 3 9.99 -9.20 16.42
N VAL A 4 10.68 -9.69 17.44
CA VAL A 4 11.53 -10.90 17.36
C VAL A 4 10.69 -12.14 17.07
N GLN A 5 9.44 -12.15 17.52
CA GLN A 5 8.56 -13.29 17.41
C GLN A 5 7.72 -13.26 16.11
N LEU A 6 7.87 -12.25 15.24
CA LEU A 6 7.15 -12.23 13.96
C LEU A 6 7.74 -13.29 13.02
N ASN A 7 6.89 -13.87 12.17
CA ASN A 7 7.37 -14.68 11.07
C ASN A 7 7.98 -13.76 10.01
N TRP A 8 9.30 -13.59 10.05
CA TRP A 8 10.04 -12.70 9.15
C TRP A 8 9.97 -13.12 7.69
N LEU A 9 9.79 -14.41 7.40
CA LEU A 9 9.57 -14.89 6.04
C LEU A 9 8.21 -14.41 5.53
N ALA A 10 7.15 -14.52 6.34
CA ALA A 10 5.83 -14.01 5.99
C ALA A 10 5.85 -12.49 5.73
N VAL A 11 6.57 -11.73 6.57
CA VAL A 11 6.77 -10.28 6.38
C VAL A 11 7.48 -9.99 5.07
N LEU A 12 8.57 -10.70 4.77
CA LEU A 12 9.32 -10.52 3.53
C LEU A 12 8.45 -10.82 2.31
N VAL A 13 7.69 -11.91 2.32
CA VAL A 13 6.81 -12.27 1.21
C VAL A 13 5.69 -11.26 1.02
N ALA A 14 5.01 -10.85 2.09
CA ALA A 14 3.97 -9.82 2.03
C ALA A 14 4.52 -8.49 1.47
N PHE A 15 5.74 -8.13 1.87
CA PHE A 15 6.43 -6.94 1.36
C PHE A 15 6.78 -7.06 -0.13
N VAL A 16 7.27 -8.21 -0.59
CA VAL A 16 7.53 -8.46 -2.01
C VAL A 16 6.25 -8.40 -2.82
N ILE A 17 5.16 -8.99 -2.33
CA ILE A 17 3.83 -8.95 -2.98
C ILE A 17 3.37 -7.51 -3.17
N SER A 18 3.35 -6.70 -2.10
CA SER A 18 2.91 -5.30 -2.19
C SER A 18 3.81 -4.46 -3.10
N SER A 19 5.13 -4.67 -3.05
CA SER A 19 6.09 -3.97 -3.92
C SER A 19 5.89 -4.33 -5.40
N ALA A 20 5.69 -5.61 -5.71
CA ALA A 20 5.41 -6.07 -7.07
C ALA A 20 4.08 -5.52 -7.58
N LEU A 21 3.03 -5.54 -6.74
CA LEU A 21 1.74 -4.92 -7.05
C LEU A 21 1.90 -3.42 -7.33
N GLY A 22 2.70 -2.71 -6.53
CA GLY A 22 2.93 -1.27 -6.73
C GLY A 22 3.67 -0.99 -8.04
N GLY A 23 4.74 -1.75 -8.32
CA GLY A 23 5.49 -1.65 -9.57
C GLY A 23 4.61 -1.92 -10.79
N LEU A 24 3.79 -2.97 -10.76
CA LEU A 24 2.86 -3.30 -11.84
C LEU A 24 1.78 -2.23 -11.99
N TYR A 25 1.15 -1.84 -10.89
CA TYR A 25 -0.01 -0.95 -10.91
C TYR A 25 0.35 0.46 -11.38
N PHE A 26 1.32 1.11 -10.72
CA PHE A 26 1.74 2.47 -11.08
C PHE A 26 2.69 2.52 -12.27
N GLY A 27 3.48 1.46 -12.47
CA GLY A 27 4.44 1.38 -13.56
C GLY A 27 3.81 1.05 -14.90
N VAL A 28 2.72 0.25 -14.90
CA VAL A 28 2.10 -0.30 -16.11
C VAL A 28 0.61 0.03 -16.19
N ILE A 29 -0.20 -0.44 -15.24
CA ILE A 29 -1.68 -0.43 -15.36
C ILE A 29 -2.24 0.99 -15.46
N ILE A 30 -1.86 1.88 -14.55
CA ILE A 30 -2.37 3.25 -14.49
C ILE A 30 -1.32 4.30 -14.87
N ALA A 31 -0.21 3.90 -15.50
CA ALA A 31 0.91 4.80 -15.76
C ALA A 31 0.51 6.11 -16.47
N LYS A 32 -0.29 6.03 -17.54
CA LYS A 32 -0.78 7.20 -18.28
C LYS A 32 -1.89 7.97 -17.53
N PRO A 33 -2.96 7.31 -17.04
CA PRO A 33 -3.96 7.95 -16.19
C PRO A 33 -3.39 8.73 -14.99
N TYR A 34 -2.39 8.16 -14.32
CA TYR A 34 -1.74 8.74 -13.15
C TYR A 34 -1.02 10.05 -13.49
N LEU A 35 -0.29 10.09 -14.61
CA LEU A 35 0.33 11.32 -15.10
C LEU A 35 -0.70 12.39 -15.46
N ALA A 36 -1.80 11.98 -16.12
CA ALA A 36 -2.89 12.88 -16.45
C ALA A 36 -3.57 13.47 -15.19
N ALA A 37 -3.71 12.68 -14.12
CA ALA A 37 -4.24 13.14 -12.84
C ALA A 37 -3.32 14.18 -12.15
N LEU A 38 -2.01 14.04 -12.35
CA LEU A 38 -0.99 14.99 -11.89
C LEU A 38 -0.84 16.22 -12.80
N GLY A 39 -1.53 16.27 -13.95
CA GLY A 39 -1.34 17.32 -14.95
C GLY A 39 0.04 17.30 -15.59
N ARG A 40 0.68 16.13 -15.67
CA ARG A 40 2.04 15.95 -16.21
C ARG A 40 2.03 15.13 -17.49
N THR A 41 2.98 15.41 -18.37
CA THR A 41 3.24 14.66 -19.61
C THR A 41 4.30 13.59 -19.44
N ASP A 42 5.20 13.77 -18.48
CA ASP A 42 6.26 12.84 -18.15
C ASP A 42 6.33 12.62 -16.63
N ARG A 43 7.15 11.64 -16.24
CA ARG A 43 7.28 11.24 -14.84
C ARG A 43 7.94 12.34 -14.00
N GLY A 44 8.65 13.30 -14.57
CA GLY A 44 9.54 14.22 -13.85
C GLY A 44 10.86 13.53 -13.47
N PRO A 45 11.77 14.24 -12.79
CA PRO A 45 13.09 13.72 -12.46
C PRO A 45 13.01 12.47 -11.56
N SER A 46 13.89 11.50 -11.85
CA SER A 46 14.12 10.35 -10.97
C SER A 46 15.14 10.71 -9.89
N GLY A 47 14.94 10.21 -8.68
CA GLY A 47 15.86 10.41 -7.56
C GLY A 47 15.64 9.39 -6.46
N LEU A 48 16.57 9.31 -5.51
CA LEU A 48 16.56 8.30 -4.44
C LEU A 48 15.24 8.29 -3.66
N ALA A 49 14.79 9.47 -3.21
CA ALA A 49 13.55 9.61 -2.45
C ALA A 49 12.32 9.15 -3.24
N ARG A 50 12.30 9.40 -4.56
CA ARG A 50 11.20 9.00 -5.43
C ARG A 50 11.15 7.49 -5.65
N ASN A 51 12.31 6.86 -5.81
CA ASN A 51 12.40 5.45 -6.15
C ASN A 51 12.32 4.55 -4.91
N LEU A 52 13.02 4.92 -3.82
CA LEU A 52 13.04 4.15 -2.58
C LEU A 52 11.94 4.57 -1.60
N GLY A 53 11.42 5.79 -1.67
CA GLY A 53 10.37 6.25 -0.77
C GLY A 53 9.16 5.31 -0.73
N PRO A 54 8.55 4.94 -1.87
CA PRO A 54 7.44 4.00 -1.89
C PRO A 54 7.79 2.61 -1.33
N VAL A 55 9.02 2.15 -1.57
CA VAL A 55 9.53 0.86 -1.10
C VAL A 55 9.66 0.86 0.43
N VAL A 56 10.27 1.90 1.00
CA VAL A 56 10.41 2.07 2.45
C VAL A 56 9.04 2.22 3.12
N CYS A 57 8.15 3.04 2.55
CA CYS A 57 6.79 3.19 3.06
C CYS A 57 6.01 1.86 3.02
N GLY A 58 6.14 1.10 1.94
CA GLY A 58 5.52 -0.23 1.81
C GLY A 58 6.03 -1.22 2.86
N LEU A 59 7.33 -1.19 3.16
CA LEU A 59 7.92 -2.01 4.23
C LEU A 59 7.35 -1.63 5.60
N LEU A 60 7.26 -0.33 5.91
CA LEU A 60 6.71 0.15 7.18
C LEU A 60 5.23 -0.27 7.34
N VAL A 61 4.41 -0.08 6.30
CA VAL A 61 3.00 -0.53 6.32
C VAL A 61 2.89 -2.04 6.54
N THR A 62 3.75 -2.83 5.89
CA THR A 62 3.78 -4.29 6.04
C THR A 62 4.16 -4.71 7.46
N LEU A 63 5.21 -4.09 8.03
CA LEU A 63 5.66 -4.34 9.40
C LEU A 63 4.58 -3.97 10.42
N THR A 64 3.97 -2.80 10.28
CA THR A 64 2.86 -2.36 11.14
C THR A 64 1.69 -3.32 11.04
N SER A 65 1.33 -3.78 9.85
CA SER A 65 0.26 -4.77 9.65
C SER A 65 0.57 -6.09 10.36
N ALA A 66 1.81 -6.59 10.26
CA ALA A 66 2.23 -7.81 10.95
C ALA A 66 2.15 -7.68 12.48
N VAL A 67 2.58 -6.53 13.02
CA VAL A 67 2.47 -6.22 14.45
C VAL A 67 1.00 -6.17 14.89
N LEU A 68 0.15 -5.46 14.16
CA LEU A 68 -1.25 -5.28 14.51
C LEU A 68 -2.06 -6.58 14.41
N LEU A 69 -1.92 -7.32 13.30
CA LEU A 69 -2.59 -8.61 13.13
C LEU A 69 -2.20 -9.60 14.24
N ARG A 70 -0.99 -9.48 14.80
CA ARG A 70 -0.59 -10.29 15.94
C ARG A 70 -1.15 -9.76 17.25
N ALA A 71 -1.05 -8.46 17.50
CA ALA A 71 -1.53 -7.84 18.73
C ALA A 71 -3.05 -8.01 18.91
N LEU A 72 -3.78 -8.08 17.80
CA LEU A 72 -5.22 -8.33 17.74
C LEU A 72 -5.58 -9.83 17.64
N ASP A 73 -4.59 -10.72 17.70
CA ASP A 73 -4.73 -12.18 17.55
C ASP A 73 -5.56 -12.62 16.33
N VAL A 74 -5.37 -11.91 15.21
CA VAL A 74 -6.04 -12.23 13.94
C VAL A 74 -5.38 -13.46 13.32
N THR A 75 -6.05 -14.60 13.38
CA THR A 75 -5.52 -15.90 12.93
C THR A 75 -6.26 -16.49 11.73
N SER A 76 -7.45 -15.99 11.41
CA SER A 76 -8.24 -16.47 10.27
C SER A 76 -8.02 -15.61 9.02
N ILE A 77 -8.12 -16.22 7.83
CA ILE A 77 -8.03 -15.50 6.55
C ILE A 77 -9.17 -14.47 6.43
N GLY A 78 -10.38 -14.82 6.89
CA GLY A 78 -11.54 -13.92 6.84
C GLY A 78 -11.30 -12.63 7.62
N ASP A 79 -10.84 -12.76 8.86
CA ASP A 79 -10.53 -11.61 9.71
C ASP A 79 -9.33 -10.81 9.18
N ALA A 80 -8.36 -11.48 8.57
CA ALA A 80 -7.24 -10.82 7.91
C ALA A 80 -7.69 -9.96 6.72
N LEU A 81 -8.65 -10.45 5.92
CA LEU A 81 -9.23 -9.68 4.82
C LEU A 81 -10.06 -8.50 5.34
N VAL A 82 -10.83 -8.69 6.41
CA VAL A 82 -11.55 -7.58 7.07
C VAL A 82 -10.56 -6.53 7.59
N PHE A 83 -9.50 -6.94 8.27
CA PHE A 83 -8.42 -6.05 8.71
C PHE A 83 -7.80 -5.31 7.52
N GLY A 84 -7.44 -6.02 6.45
CA GLY A 84 -6.88 -5.43 5.24
C GLY A 84 -7.82 -4.43 4.57
N ALA A 85 -9.13 -4.70 4.56
CA ALA A 85 -10.14 -3.76 4.05
C ALA A 85 -10.24 -2.50 4.92
N ILE A 86 -10.26 -2.64 6.25
CA ILE A 86 -10.29 -1.51 7.18
C ILE A 86 -9.05 -0.63 7.00
N VAL A 87 -7.86 -1.22 6.90
CA VAL A 87 -6.61 -0.47 6.68
C VAL A 87 -6.58 0.18 5.30
N GLY A 88 -6.88 -0.60 4.27
CA GLY A 88 -6.82 -0.15 2.88
C GLY A 88 -7.81 0.98 2.58
N VAL A 89 -9.04 0.88 3.07
CA VAL A 89 -10.09 1.90 2.86
C VAL A 89 -9.96 3.02 3.87
N GLY A 90 -9.99 2.70 5.17
CA GLY A 90 -10.14 3.67 6.25
C GLY A 90 -8.89 4.51 6.50
N TYR A 91 -7.70 3.94 6.31
CA TYR A 91 -6.44 4.68 6.46
C TYR A 91 -5.85 5.07 5.11
N LEU A 92 -5.45 4.11 4.29
CA LEU A 92 -4.58 4.40 3.14
C LEU A 92 -5.31 5.11 1.99
N SER A 93 -6.52 4.67 1.65
CA SER A 93 -7.33 5.33 0.63
C SER A 93 -7.76 6.72 1.11
N ALA A 94 -8.27 6.84 2.33
CA ALA A 94 -8.65 8.13 2.92
C ALA A 94 -7.48 9.13 2.93
N MET A 95 -6.30 8.71 3.37
CA MET A 95 -5.08 9.53 3.36
C MET A 95 -4.69 9.96 1.93
N THR A 96 -4.87 9.09 0.95
CA THR A 96 -4.59 9.43 -0.46
C THR A 96 -5.50 10.56 -0.95
N PHE A 97 -6.81 10.49 -0.66
CA PHE A 97 -7.72 11.60 -0.98
C PHE A 97 -7.35 12.86 -0.21
N GLN A 98 -7.00 12.75 1.08
CA GLN A 98 -6.59 13.89 1.88
C GLN A 98 -5.37 14.61 1.28
N ILE A 99 -4.34 13.87 0.86
CA ILE A 99 -3.16 14.42 0.16
C ILE A 99 -3.59 15.08 -1.16
N ALA A 100 -4.47 14.43 -1.91
CA ALA A 100 -4.90 14.92 -3.22
C ALA A 100 -5.70 16.21 -3.14
N LEU A 101 -6.45 16.47 -2.07
CA LEU A 101 -7.20 17.71 -1.89
C LEU A 101 -6.31 18.96 -1.71
N ASN A 102 -4.99 18.79 -1.66
CA ASN A 102 -4.04 19.89 -1.73
C ASN A 102 -4.19 20.69 -3.05
N PRO A 103 -4.14 22.04 -3.03
CA PRO A 103 -4.33 22.87 -4.22
C PRO A 103 -3.31 22.65 -5.35
N ASN A 104 -2.20 21.96 -5.08
CA ASN A 104 -1.19 21.62 -6.08
C ASN A 104 -1.57 20.41 -6.96
N PHE A 105 -2.65 19.69 -6.65
CA PHE A 105 -3.14 18.58 -7.48
C PHE A 105 -4.25 19.07 -8.42
N PRO A 106 -4.04 19.06 -9.75
CA PRO A 106 -5.00 19.63 -10.71
C PRO A 106 -6.28 18.81 -10.83
N ARG A 107 -6.24 17.51 -10.51
CA ARG A 107 -7.40 16.60 -10.59
C ARG A 107 -7.47 15.74 -9.31
N PRO A 108 -7.84 16.32 -8.17
CA PRO A 108 -7.67 15.70 -6.85
C PRO A 108 -8.47 14.40 -6.69
N LEU A 109 -9.74 14.41 -7.08
CA LEU A 109 -10.60 13.23 -6.98
C LEU A 109 -10.17 12.12 -7.96
N TYR A 110 -9.70 12.50 -9.15
CA TYR A 110 -9.21 11.53 -10.13
C TYR A 110 -7.91 10.86 -9.65
N TYR A 111 -7.01 11.63 -9.04
CA TYR A 111 -5.82 11.07 -8.38
C TYR A 111 -6.23 10.07 -7.28
N GLY A 112 -7.15 10.46 -6.40
CA GLY A 112 -7.63 9.58 -5.33
C GLY A 112 -8.21 8.25 -5.86
N VAL A 113 -9.12 8.32 -6.83
CA VAL A 113 -9.76 7.14 -7.44
C VAL A 113 -8.77 6.23 -8.15
N LEU A 114 -7.71 6.78 -8.76
CA LEU A 114 -6.66 5.97 -9.37
C LEU A 114 -5.78 5.27 -8.34
N ASN A 115 -5.50 5.89 -7.19
CA ASN A 115 -4.54 5.37 -6.22
C ASN A 115 -5.20 4.42 -5.19
N ALA A 116 -6.43 4.70 -4.78
CA ALA A 116 -7.14 3.95 -3.74
C ALA A 116 -7.22 2.42 -4.01
N PRO A 117 -7.50 1.94 -5.24
CA PRO A 117 -7.57 0.51 -5.51
C PRO A 117 -6.27 -0.23 -5.19
N TYR A 118 -5.10 0.37 -5.47
CA TYR A 118 -3.82 -0.22 -5.09
C TYR A 118 -3.71 -0.41 -3.59
N PHE A 119 -4.06 0.60 -2.80
CA PHE A 119 -3.95 0.52 -1.35
C PHE A 119 -4.92 -0.48 -0.73
N VAL A 120 -6.13 -0.62 -1.28
CA VAL A 120 -7.07 -1.64 -0.85
C VAL A 120 -6.55 -3.04 -1.20
N VAL A 121 -6.21 -3.28 -2.47
CA VAL A 121 -5.77 -4.61 -2.93
C VAL A 121 -4.46 -5.03 -2.27
N SER A 122 -3.50 -4.12 -2.14
CA SER A 122 -2.23 -4.41 -1.46
C SER A 122 -2.42 -4.69 0.03
N SER A 123 -3.30 -3.97 0.72
CA SER A 123 -3.61 -4.24 2.13
C SER A 123 -4.24 -5.63 2.31
N LEU A 124 -5.21 -5.99 1.46
CA LEU A 124 -5.81 -7.33 1.47
C LEU A 124 -4.77 -8.43 1.24
N ALA A 125 -3.92 -8.26 0.22
CA ALA A 125 -2.89 -9.24 -0.13
C ALA A 125 -1.84 -9.38 0.98
N VAL A 126 -1.37 -8.27 1.55
CA VAL A 126 -0.43 -8.24 2.68
C VAL A 126 -1.03 -8.94 3.89
N SER A 127 -2.25 -8.59 4.29
CA SER A 127 -2.90 -9.17 5.46
C SER A 127 -3.15 -10.67 5.29
N ALA A 128 -3.59 -11.10 4.12
CA ALA A 128 -3.76 -12.52 3.80
C ALA A 128 -2.42 -13.27 3.85
N ALA A 129 -1.37 -12.74 3.21
CA ALA A 129 -0.04 -13.37 3.20
C ALA A 129 0.55 -13.50 4.61
N LEU A 130 0.37 -12.48 5.46
CA LEU A 130 0.84 -12.48 6.84
C LEU A 130 0.13 -13.47 7.75
N VAL A 131 -1.06 -13.98 7.38
CA VAL A 131 -1.82 -14.97 8.14
C VAL A 131 -1.65 -16.37 7.56
N LEU A 132 -1.62 -16.51 6.23
CA LEU A 132 -1.42 -17.80 5.55
C LEU A 132 -0.08 -18.47 5.90
N TRP A 133 0.92 -17.67 6.26
CA TRP A 133 2.28 -18.13 6.48
C TRP A 133 2.73 -17.99 7.93
N ARG A 134 1.79 -17.99 8.89
CA ARG A 134 2.11 -17.93 10.33
C ARG A 134 2.74 -19.21 10.84
#